data_AF-A0A1G1JWM2-F1
#
_entry.id   AF-A0A1G1JWM2-F1
#
_cell.length_a   1.000
_cell.length_b   1.000
_cell.length_c   1.000
_cell.angle_alpha   90.00
_cell.angle_beta   90.00
_cell.angle_gamma   90.00
#
_symmetry.space_group_name_H-M   'P 1'
#
loop_
_entity.id
_entity.type
_entity.pdbx_description
1 polymer ?
#
loop_
_entity_poly.entity_id
_entity_poly.type
_entity_poly.pdbx_seq_one_letter_code
_entity_poly.pdbx_strand_id
1 'polypeptide(L)'
;MAIRCPKCGVQHDVVKFEEGKQFECRCGFKLNLSLIETAEDFLRFCEGAEEHKKAGEIQRDAQAICQMILDLAYSDVDIEIAKEHLEEKVKNLFPDKMETYRMIYESRFKRLWDQFRTLGEF
;
A
#
# COMPACT_ATOMS: atom_id res chain seq x y z
N MET A 1 -10.38 -6.07 15.74
CA MET A 1 -9.28 -5.52 14.92
C MET A 1 -9.00 -4.12 15.43
N ALA A 2 -7.74 -3.74 15.62
CA ALA A 2 -7.39 -2.43 16.20
C ALA A 2 -6.34 -1.74 15.32
N ILE A 3 -6.53 -0.45 15.04
CA ILE A 3 -5.62 0.37 14.24
C ILE A 3 -4.83 1.27 15.18
N ARG A 4 -3.51 1.31 15.01
CA ARG A 4 -2.64 2.19 15.78
C ARG A 4 -2.42 3.50 15.01
N CYS A 5 -2.65 4.64 15.65
CA CYS A 5 -2.35 5.93 15.05
C CYS A 5 -0.83 6.12 14.88
N PRO A 6 -0.32 6.44 13.68
CA PRO A 6 1.12 6.61 13.45
C PRO A 6 1.68 7.87 14.11
N LYS A 7 0.83 8.88 14.37
CA LYS A 7 1.24 10.15 14.98
C LYS A 7 1.35 10.08 16.50
N CYS A 8 0.48 9.34 17.18
CA CYS A 8 0.45 9.30 18.64
C CYS A 8 0.50 7.89 19.26
N GLY A 9 0.54 6.83 18.46
CA GLY A 9 0.67 5.45 18.93
C GLY A 9 -0.57 4.86 19.63
N VAL A 10 -1.66 5.61 19.75
CA VAL A 10 -2.91 5.17 20.40
C VAL A 10 -3.61 4.11 19.56
N GLN A 11 -4.12 3.06 20.20
CA GLN A 11 -4.89 1.99 19.56
C GLN A 11 -6.39 2.35 19.54
N HIS A 12 -7.02 2.14 18.39
CA HIS A 12 -8.44 2.40 18.15
C HIS A 12 -9.14 1.13 17.68
N ASP A 13 -10.24 0.76 18.35
CA ASP A 13 -11.04 -0.40 17.98
C ASP A 13 -11.88 -0.15 16.72
N VAL A 14 -11.80 -1.09 15.78
CA VAL A 14 -12.39 -1.03 14.43
C VAL A 14 -13.93 -1.19 14.42
N VAL A 15 -14.57 -1.30 15.59
CA VAL A 15 -16.02 -1.57 15.70
C VAL A 15 -16.87 -0.29 15.65
N LYS A 16 -16.27 0.91 15.58
CA LYS A 16 -17.00 2.21 15.56
C LYS A 16 -17.09 2.89 14.19
N PHE A 17 -16.86 2.15 13.10
CA PHE A 17 -16.83 2.69 11.75
C PHE A 17 -18.23 2.58 11.12
N GLU A 18 -19.05 3.61 11.30
CA GLU A 18 -20.28 3.78 10.50
C GLU A 18 -19.93 4.35 9.11
N GLU A 19 -20.80 4.08 8.13
CA GLU A 19 -20.63 4.09 6.66
C GLU A 19 -19.97 5.35 6.05
N GLY A 20 -18.67 5.55 6.28
CA GLY A 20 -17.99 6.77 5.85
C GLY A 20 -16.49 6.86 6.14
N LYS A 21 -15.75 5.74 6.03
CA LYS A 21 -14.29 5.58 5.77
C LYS A 21 -13.24 6.62 6.28
N GLN A 22 -13.51 7.46 7.27
CA GLN A 22 -12.50 8.37 7.86
C GLN A 22 -12.67 8.44 9.38
N PHE A 23 -11.59 8.20 10.11
CA PHE A 23 -11.54 8.28 11.57
C PHE A 23 -10.49 9.31 11.97
N GLU A 24 -10.90 10.37 12.66
CA GLU A 24 -9.96 11.33 13.22
C GLU A 24 -9.49 10.85 14.60
N CYS A 25 -8.20 10.52 14.70
CA CYS A 25 -7.56 10.26 15.96
C CYS A 25 -7.61 11.52 16.84
N ARG A 26 -7.69 11.35 18.16
CA ARG A 26 -7.65 12.45 19.14
C ARG A 26 -6.42 13.37 19.02
N CYS A 27 -5.35 12.94 18.34
CA CYS A 27 -4.20 13.78 18.02
C CYS A 27 -4.39 14.66 16.75
N GLY A 28 -5.60 14.69 16.20
CA GLY A 28 -5.99 15.38 14.96
C GLY A 28 -5.61 14.62 13.68
N PHE A 29 -5.11 13.39 13.77
CA PHE A 29 -4.67 12.62 12.59
C PHE A 29 -5.82 11.81 11.99
N LYS A 30 -6.18 12.08 10.73
CA LYS A 30 -7.25 11.39 10.01
C LYS A 30 -6.74 10.07 9.42
N LEU A 31 -7.23 8.97 9.96
CA LEU A 31 -7.03 7.60 9.52
C LEU A 31 -8.10 7.23 8.50
N ASN A 32 -7.70 6.80 7.30
CA ASN A 32 -8.62 6.39 6.24
C ASN A 32 -8.54 4.87 6.06
N LEU A 33 -9.68 4.18 6.20
CA LEU A 33 -9.75 2.72 6.28
C LEU A 33 -9.83 2.03 4.90
N SER A 34 -9.34 2.66 3.84
CA SER A 34 -8.99 2.01 2.55
C SER A 34 -7.81 1.02 2.70
N LEU A 35 -7.66 0.41 3.86
CA LEU A 35 -6.68 -0.61 4.24
C LEU A 35 -7.21 -2.04 4.03
N ILE A 36 -8.30 -2.20 3.28
CA ILE A 36 -8.90 -3.50 2.94
C ILE A 36 -8.82 -3.70 1.42
N GLU A 37 -7.59 -3.91 0.93
CA GLU A 37 -7.23 -4.59 -0.32
C GLU A 37 -5.88 -5.26 0.02
N THR A 38 -5.93 -6.47 0.59
CA THR A 38 -4.74 -7.07 1.20
C THR A 38 -3.88 -7.72 0.12
N ALA A 39 -2.56 -7.71 0.29
CA ALA A 39 -1.64 -8.46 -0.57
C ALA A 39 -1.94 -9.98 -0.60
N GLU A 40 -2.69 -10.46 0.39
CA GLU A 40 -3.24 -11.82 0.44
C GLU A 40 -4.20 -12.09 -0.72
N ASP A 41 -4.93 -11.07 -1.20
CA ASP A 41 -5.80 -11.21 -2.37
C ASP A 41 -4.96 -11.48 -3.63
N PHE A 42 -3.86 -10.76 -3.84
CA PHE A 42 -2.96 -11.02 -4.98
C PHE A 42 -2.36 -12.43 -4.93
N LEU A 43 -1.96 -12.88 -3.73
CA LEU A 43 -1.45 -14.24 -3.50
C LEU A 43 -2.51 -15.31 -3.76
N ARG A 44 -3.79 -15.03 -3.48
CA ARG A 44 -4.90 -15.97 -3.73
C ARG A 44 -5.15 -16.21 -5.22
N PHE A 45 -4.88 -15.21 -6.07
CA PHE A 45 -5.01 -15.35 -7.52
C PHE A 45 -3.87 -16.15 -8.16
N CYS A 46 -2.77 -16.39 -7.43
CA CYS A 46 -1.64 -17.17 -7.90
C CYS A 46 -1.90 -18.68 -7.72
N GLU A 47 -1.78 -19.45 -8.79
CA GLU A 47 -2.06 -20.89 -8.78
C GLU A 47 -0.73 -21.66 -8.68
N GLY A 48 -0.45 -22.20 -7.50
CA GLY A 48 0.68 -23.12 -7.28
C GLY A 48 1.85 -22.54 -6.48
N ALA A 49 2.64 -23.43 -5.86
CA ALA A 49 3.66 -23.06 -4.88
C ALA A 49 4.76 -22.13 -5.44
N GLU A 50 5.10 -22.28 -6.72
CA GLU A 50 6.13 -21.45 -7.36
C GLU A 50 5.59 -20.06 -7.71
N GLU A 51 4.29 -19.95 -8.06
CA GLU A 51 3.62 -18.65 -8.20
C GLU A 51 3.49 -17.94 -6.85
N HIS A 52 3.19 -18.66 -5.77
CA HIS A 52 3.14 -18.07 -4.42
C HIS A 52 4.49 -17.48 -3.98
N LYS A 53 5.62 -18.14 -4.28
CA LYS A 53 6.95 -17.57 -3.98
C LYS A 53 7.20 -16.28 -4.75
N LYS A 54 6.92 -16.29 -6.06
CA LYS A 54 7.05 -15.11 -6.93
C LYS A 54 6.16 -13.97 -6.47
N ALA A 55 4.91 -14.26 -6.10
CA ALA A 55 3.99 -13.27 -5.54
C ALA A 55 4.47 -12.74 -4.18
N GLY A 56 5.10 -13.56 -3.36
CA GLY A 56 5.76 -13.12 -2.13
C GLY A 56 6.96 -12.19 -2.37
N GLU A 57 7.65 -12.31 -3.51
CA GLU A 57 8.65 -11.33 -3.93
C GLU A 57 8.01 -10.00 -4.33
N ILE A 58 6.96 -10.04 -5.15
CA ILE A 58 6.20 -8.84 -5.54
C ILE A 58 5.70 -8.10 -4.29
N GLN A 59 5.18 -8.83 -3.30
CA GLN A 59 4.71 -8.24 -2.06
C GLN A 59 5.82 -7.55 -1.26
N ARG A 60 7.01 -8.15 -1.19
CA ARG A 60 8.16 -7.56 -0.49
C ARG A 60 8.63 -6.29 -1.18
N ASP A 61 8.74 -6.32 -2.50
CA ASP A 61 9.14 -5.16 -3.31
C ASP A 61 8.11 -4.03 -3.18
N ALA A 62 6.81 -4.36 -3.25
CA ALA A 62 5.74 -3.39 -3.02
C ALA A 62 5.76 -2.79 -1.61
N GLN A 63 6.09 -3.59 -0.59
CA GLN A 63 6.21 -3.12 0.78
C GLN A 63 7.42 -2.18 0.95
N ALA A 64 8.52 -2.44 0.24
CA ALA A 64 9.69 -1.55 0.21
C ALA A 64 9.33 -0.19 -0.42
N ILE A 65 8.62 -0.18 -1.55
CA ILE A 65 8.13 1.07 -2.18
C ILE A 65 7.23 1.84 -1.22
N CYS A 66 6.32 1.17 -0.51
CA CYS A 66 5.50 1.82 0.52
C CYS A 66 6.37 2.50 1.60
N GLN A 67 7.46 1.87 2.03
CA GLN A 67 8.39 2.48 2.99
C GLN A 67 9.12 3.69 2.40
N MET A 68 9.57 3.61 1.14
CA MET A 68 10.21 4.74 0.46
C MET A 68 9.27 5.94 0.31
N ILE A 69 7.98 5.71 0.01
CA ILE A 69 6.97 6.79 -0.05
C ILE A 69 6.83 7.50 1.30
N LEU A 70 6.84 6.73 2.40
CA LEU A 70 6.70 7.25 3.76
C LEU A 70 7.96 7.96 4.28
N ASP A 71 9.14 7.61 3.77
CA ASP A 71 10.42 8.16 4.20
C ASP A 71 10.88 9.30 3.29
N LEU A 72 10.72 10.53 3.78
CA LEU A 72 11.09 11.78 3.08
C LEU A 72 12.57 11.87 2.68
N ALA A 73 13.45 11.00 3.16
CA ALA A 73 14.84 10.93 2.71
C ALA A 73 14.98 10.40 1.27
N TYR A 74 14.00 9.63 0.78
CA TYR A 74 13.96 9.17 -0.61
C TYR A 74 13.43 10.26 -1.53
N SER A 75 14.06 10.41 -2.69
CA SER A 75 13.59 11.31 -3.72
C SER A 75 12.38 10.73 -4.44
N ASP A 76 11.53 11.60 -4.97
CA ASP A 76 10.36 11.20 -5.75
C ASP A 76 10.76 10.39 -7.00
N VAL A 77 11.92 10.72 -7.59
CA VAL A 77 12.48 10.01 -8.75
C VAL A 77 12.84 8.57 -8.39
N ASP A 78 13.49 8.34 -7.25
CA ASP A 78 13.89 6.98 -6.83
C ASP A 78 12.67 6.07 -6.60
N ILE A 79 11.58 6.64 -6.10
CA ILE A 79 10.34 5.90 -5.86
C ILE A 79 9.67 5.53 -7.17
N GLU A 80 9.60 6.44 -8.14
CA GLU A 80 9.03 6.14 -9.46
C GLU A 80 9.86 5.08 -10.21
N ILE A 81 11.21 5.14 -10.14
CA ILE A 81 12.08 4.08 -10.68
C ILE A 81 11.77 2.74 -10.02
N ALA A 82 11.57 2.71 -8.70
CA ALA A 82 11.24 1.47 -7.99
C ALA A 82 9.86 0.92 -8.39
N LYS A 83 8.87 1.79 -8.64
CA LYS A 83 7.55 1.41 -9.16
C LYS A 83 7.64 0.81 -10.57
N GLU A 84 8.36 1.45 -11.47
CA GLU A 84 8.58 0.94 -12.83
C GLU A 84 9.24 -0.45 -12.82
N HIS A 85 10.30 -0.63 -12.02
CA HIS A 85 10.94 -1.95 -11.88
C HIS A 85 9.99 -3.02 -11.33
N LEU A 86 9.10 -2.66 -10.39
CA LEU A 86 8.11 -3.59 -9.88
C LEU A 86 7.07 -3.94 -10.95
N GLU A 87 6.57 -2.97 -11.71
CA GLU A 87 5.61 -3.21 -12.79
C GLU A 87 6.20 -4.13 -13.86
N GLU A 88 7.45 -3.89 -14.28
CA GLU A 88 8.15 -4.77 -15.22
C GLU A 88 8.31 -6.20 -14.68
N LYS A 89 8.66 -6.33 -13.40
CA LYS A 89 8.79 -7.63 -12.75
C LYS A 89 7.46 -8.39 -12.73
N VAL A 90 6.36 -7.72 -12.40
CA VAL A 90 5.02 -8.34 -12.42
C VAL A 90 4.63 -8.71 -13.84
N LYS A 91 4.88 -7.86 -14.83
CA LYS A 91 4.59 -8.14 -16.24
C LYS A 91 5.34 -9.38 -16.76
N ASN A 92 6.57 -9.59 -16.31
CA ASN A 92 7.38 -10.75 -16.69
C ASN A 92 6.94 -12.03 -15.97
N LEU A 93 6.50 -11.94 -14.71
CA LEU A 93 6.14 -13.11 -13.90
C LEU A 93 4.67 -13.51 -14.05
N PHE A 94 3.77 -12.54 -14.22
CA PHE A 94 2.31 -12.69 -14.20
C PHE A 94 1.63 -11.73 -15.20
N PRO A 95 1.87 -11.88 -16.52
CA PRO A 95 1.32 -10.98 -17.54
C PRO A 95 -0.22 -10.95 -17.54
N ASP A 96 -0.85 -12.06 -17.17
CA ASP A 96 -2.29 -12.26 -17.02
C ASP A 96 -2.90 -11.55 -15.79
N LYS A 97 -2.08 -11.25 -14.76
CA LYS A 97 -2.52 -10.69 -13.48
C LYS A 97 -2.20 -9.20 -13.32
N MET A 98 -1.77 -8.54 -14.41
CA MET A 98 -1.40 -7.12 -14.41
C MET A 98 -2.52 -6.19 -13.94
N GLU A 99 -3.76 -6.48 -14.31
CA GLU A 99 -4.91 -5.68 -13.89
C GLU A 99 -5.13 -5.77 -12.37
N THR A 100 -5.02 -6.98 -11.82
CA THR A 100 -5.11 -7.22 -10.38
C THR A 100 -3.98 -6.51 -9.64
N TYR A 101 -2.76 -6.53 -10.17
CA TYR A 101 -1.63 -5.78 -9.62
C TYR A 101 -1.92 -4.28 -9.57
N ARG A 102 -2.38 -3.68 -10.67
CA ARG A 102 -2.70 -2.24 -10.73
C ARG A 102 -3.80 -1.88 -9.75
N MET A 103 -4.87 -2.67 -9.71
CA MET A 103 -5.98 -2.43 -8.80
C MET A 103 -5.51 -2.38 -7.34
N ILE A 104 -4.65 -3.30 -6.92
CA ILE A 104 -4.21 -3.44 -5.53
C ILE A 104 -3.06 -2.47 -5.20
N TYR A 105 -1.98 -2.50 -5.99
CA TYR A 105 -0.73 -1.83 -5.63
C TYR A 105 -0.64 -0.39 -6.13
N GLU A 106 -1.05 -0.09 -7.38
CA GLU A 106 -1.03 1.30 -7.87
C GLU A 106 -2.00 2.18 -7.09
N SER A 107 -3.22 1.69 -6.80
CA SER A 107 -4.17 2.38 -5.93
C SER A 107 -3.59 2.66 -4.54
N ARG A 108 -2.85 1.70 -3.99
CA ARG A 108 -2.18 1.83 -2.69
C ARG A 108 -1.04 2.85 -2.73
N PHE A 109 -0.16 2.78 -3.73
CA PHE A 109 0.96 3.71 -3.87
C PHE A 109 0.45 5.14 -4.07
N LYS A 110 -0.51 5.33 -4.98
CA LYS A 110 -1.14 6.64 -5.21
C LYS A 110 -1.70 7.23 -3.93
N ARG A 111 -2.46 6.44 -3.16
CA ARG A 111 -3.00 6.90 -1.88
C ARG A 111 -1.92 7.33 -0.89
N LEU A 112 -0.83 6.56 -0.78
CA LEU A 112 0.29 6.91 0.09
C LEU A 112 1.01 8.16 -0.41
N TRP A 113 1.19 8.28 -1.72
CA TRP A 113 1.81 9.44 -2.35
C TRP A 113 1.03 10.74 -2.07
N ASP A 114 -0.29 10.71 -2.30
CA ASP A 114 -1.18 11.83 -2.03
C ASP A 114 -1.12 12.24 -0.53
N GLN A 115 -1.00 11.26 0.37
CA GLN A 115 -0.99 11.49 1.81
C GLN A 115 0.33 12.04 2.37
N PHE A 116 1.48 11.65 1.81
CA PHE A 116 2.78 11.90 2.42
C PHE A 116 3.70 12.79 1.57
N ARG A 117 3.48 12.87 0.25
CA ARG A 117 4.32 13.64 -0.68
C ARG A 117 3.61 14.86 -1.27
N THR A 118 2.29 14.80 -1.42
CA THR A 118 1.52 15.92 -2.01
C THR A 118 1.05 16.94 -0.96
N LEU A 119 0.93 16.55 0.31
CA LEU A 119 0.48 17.43 1.41
C LEU A 119 1.57 18.43 1.92
N GLY A 120 2.67 18.58 1.19
CA GLY A 120 3.80 19.45 1.53
C GLY A 120 3.75 20.88 0.98
N GLU A 121 2.68 21.29 0.30
CA GLU A 121 2.47 22.70 -0.08
C GLU A 121 1.71 23.46 1.03
N PHE A 122 2.42 23.85 2.10
CA PHE A 122 1.99 24.94 3.00
C PHE A 122 3.20 25.67 3.61
#